data_AF-A0A485BBS6-F1
#
_entry.id   AF-A0A485BBS6-F1
#
_cell.length_a   1.000
_cell.length_b   1.000
_cell.length_c   1.000
_cell.angle_alpha   90.00
_cell.angle_beta   90.00
_cell.angle_gamma   90.00
#
_symmetry.space_group_name_H-M   'P 1'
#
loop_
_entity.id
_entity.type
_entity.pdbx_description
1 polymer ?
#
loop_
_entity_poly.entity_id
_entity_poly.type
_entity_poly.pdbx_seq_one_letter_code
_entity_poly.pdbx_strand_id
1 'polypeptide(L)'
;MGYEVTEPEELEVEEGDTVICCDILSECALNAELIDAQVEQLMNLAEKFEVDYDGWGTYYEDPNGEEGDDDEDEVDEDDDGVRH
;
A
#
# COMPACT_ATOMS: atom_id res chain seq x y z
N MET A 1 -7.61 6.41 -8.75
CA MET A 1 -6.55 6.19 -7.75
C MET A 1 -6.46 4.74 -7.31
N GLY A 2 -7.43 3.85 -7.59
CA GLY A 2 -7.21 2.39 -7.54
C GLY A 2 -6.96 1.75 -6.17
N TYR A 3 -6.74 2.55 -5.12
CA TYR A 3 -6.40 2.06 -3.79
C TYR A 3 -7.59 1.47 -3.04
N GLU A 4 -7.31 0.40 -2.31
CA GLU A 4 -8.15 -0.08 -1.22
C GLU A 4 -7.72 0.61 0.08
N VAL A 5 -8.67 0.97 0.93
CA VAL A 5 -8.40 1.61 2.22
C VAL A 5 -8.96 0.72 3.32
N THR A 6 -8.12 0.36 4.29
CA THR A 6 -8.54 -0.48 5.42
C THR A 6 -9.44 0.30 6.39
N GLU A 7 -10.16 -0.43 7.25
CA GLU A 7 -10.95 0.22 8.30
C GLU A 7 -10.03 0.98 9.26
N PRO A 8 -10.45 2.17 9.75
CA PRO A 8 -9.64 2.95 10.68
C PRO A 8 -9.48 2.22 12.03
N GLU A 9 -8.25 2.18 12.53
CA GLU A 9 -7.86 1.58 13.81
C GLU A 9 -7.27 2.63 14.77
N GLU A 10 -7.45 2.43 16.08
CA GLU A 10 -6.80 3.23 17.13
C GLU A 10 -5.41 2.67 17.46
N LEU A 11 -4.36 3.48 17.30
CA LEU A 11 -2.98 3.12 17.60
C LEU A 11 -2.42 4.01 18.72
N GLU A 12 -1.81 3.41 19.73
CA GLU A 12 -1.05 4.14 20.76
C GLU A 12 0.39 4.35 20.28
N VAL A 13 0.80 5.62 20.13
CA VAL A 13 2.17 5.97 19.73
C VAL A 13 3.11 6.03 20.93
N GLU A 14 4.43 6.04 20.70
CA GLU A 14 5.45 5.95 21.77
C GLU A 14 5.36 7.07 22.83
N GLU A 15 4.73 8.20 22.50
CA GLU A 15 4.50 9.31 23.43
C GLU A 15 3.25 9.12 24.33
N GLY A 16 2.50 8.03 24.14
CA GLY A 16 1.29 7.69 24.90
C GLY A 16 0.00 8.34 24.38
N ASP A 17 0.07 9.01 23.23
CA ASP A 17 -1.10 9.54 22.53
C ASP A 17 -1.76 8.46 21.67
N THR A 18 -3.09 8.55 21.51
CA THR A 18 -3.85 7.65 20.62
C THR A 18 -4.15 8.37 19.32
N VAL A 19 -3.76 7.76 18.20
CA VAL A 19 -4.06 8.23 16.84
C VAL A 19 -5.00 7.27 16.14
N ILE A 20 -5.67 7.75 15.10
CA ILE A 20 -6.45 6.89 14.19
C ILE A 20 -5.63 6.73 12.92
N CYS A 21 -5.32 5.49 12.54
CA CYS A 21 -4.59 5.16 11.32
C CYS A 21 -5.43 4.24 10.41
N CYS A 22 -5.12 4.29 9.11
CA CYS A 22 -5.66 3.39 8.11
C CYS A 22 -4.57 3.13 7.07
N ASP A 23 -4.59 1.94 6.47
CA ASP A 23 -3.66 1.56 5.42
C ASP A 23 -4.27 1.80 4.05
N ILE A 24 -3.42 2.19 3.11
CA ILE A 24 -3.78 2.35 1.71
C ILE A 24 -3.04 1.27 0.93
N LEU A 25 -3.79 0.34 0.34
CA LEU A 25 -3.25 -0.84 -0.35
C LEU A 25 -3.42 -0.68 -1.86
N SER A 26 -2.38 -1.06 -2.59
CA SER A 26 -2.40 -1.27 -4.04
C SER A 26 -1.62 -2.53 -4.35
N GLU A 27 -2.17 -3.36 -5.25
CA GLU A 27 -1.36 -4.32 -5.97
C GLU A 27 -0.77 -3.61 -7.19
N CYS A 28 0.53 -3.80 -7.40
CA CYS A 28 1.21 -3.39 -8.62
C CYS A 28 2.52 -4.17 -8.78
N ALA A 29 3.07 -4.15 -9.99
CA ALA A 29 4.39 -4.71 -10.23
C ALA A 29 5.45 -4.09 -9.29
N LEU A 30 6.38 -4.91 -8.79
CA LEU A 30 7.48 -4.46 -7.93
C LEU A 30 8.50 -3.64 -8.73
N ASN A 31 8.15 -2.38 -9.02
CA ASN A 31 8.92 -1.45 -9.82
C ASN A 31 9.12 -0.14 -9.04
N ALA A 32 10.39 0.25 -8.88
CA ALA A 32 10.74 1.43 -8.10
C ALA A 32 10.11 2.73 -8.65
N GLU A 33 10.04 2.91 -9.97
CA GLU A 33 9.47 4.13 -10.57
C GLU A 33 7.95 4.21 -10.34
N LEU A 34 7.25 3.07 -10.38
CA LEU A 34 5.82 3.00 -10.07
C LEU A 34 5.56 3.27 -8.60
N ILE A 35 6.34 2.65 -7.71
CA ILE A 35 6.22 2.83 -6.27
C ILE A 35 6.53 4.27 -5.88
N ASP A 36 7.59 4.86 -6.41
CA ASP A 36 7.96 6.26 -6.15
C ASP A 36 6.82 7.21 -6.57
N ALA A 37 6.17 6.96 -7.71
CA ALA A 37 5.02 7.74 -8.17
C ALA A 37 3.80 7.59 -7.25
N GLN A 38 3.50 6.37 -6.79
CA GLN A 38 2.42 6.12 -5.83
C GLN A 38 2.70 6.80 -4.49
N VAL A 39 3.93 6.70 -3.98
CA VAL A 39 4.36 7.33 -2.73
C VAL A 39 4.26 8.86 -2.83
N GLU A 40 4.70 9.47 -3.93
CA GLU A 40 4.54 10.91 -4.15
C GLU A 40 3.06 11.32 -4.18
N GLN A 41 2.21 10.52 -4.83
CA GLN A 41 0.77 10.77 -4.87
C GLN A 41 0.14 10.70 -3.47
N LEU A 42 0.52 9.71 -2.66
CA LEU A 42 0.02 9.54 -1.30
C LEU A 42 0.54 10.62 -0.34
N MET A 43 1.81 11.03 -0.46
CA MET A 43 2.35 12.14 0.32
C MET A 43 1.60 13.46 0.03
N ASN A 44 1.33 13.76 -1.24
CA ASN A 44 0.55 14.95 -1.63
C ASN A 44 -0.89 14.88 -1.10
N LEU A 45 -1.48 13.67 -1.04
CA LEU A 45 -2.81 13.46 -0.48
C LEU A 45 -2.81 13.67 1.04
N ALA A 46 -1.83 13.11 1.73
CA ALA A 46 -1.66 13.24 3.18
C ALA A 46 -1.49 14.72 3.57
N GLU A 47 -0.61 15.46 2.89
CA GLU A 47 -0.43 16.91 3.12
C GLU A 47 -1.74 17.68 2.90
N LYS A 48 -2.49 17.36 1.85
CA LYS A 48 -3.76 18.03 1.54
C LYS A 48 -4.82 17.84 2.62
N PHE A 49 -4.83 16.70 3.31
CA PHE A 49 -5.81 16.36 4.34
C PHE A 49 -5.26 16.51 5.76
N GLU A 50 -4.04 17.04 5.91
CA GLU A 50 -3.38 17.24 7.21
C GLU A 50 -3.23 15.91 7.99
N VAL A 51 -2.91 14.84 7.28
CA VAL A 51 -2.62 13.50 7.83
C VAL A 51 -1.12 13.24 7.76
N ASP A 52 -0.58 12.57 8.77
CA ASP A 52 0.81 12.13 8.79
C ASP A 52 1.01 10.87 7.94
N TYR A 53 2.00 10.90 7.04
CA TYR A 53 2.40 9.74 6.26
C TYR A 53 3.48 8.96 7.01
N ASP A 54 3.13 7.76 7.48
CA ASP A 54 4.02 6.91 8.29
C ASP A 54 5.07 6.17 7.45
N GLY A 55 4.71 5.70 6.25
CA GLY A 55 5.62 5.01 5.35
C GLY A 55 4.92 4.12 4.33
N TRP A 56 5.70 3.34 3.58
CA TRP A 56 5.21 2.27 2.71
C TRP A 56 5.99 0.98 2.92
N GLY A 57 5.38 -0.14 2.53
CA GLY A 57 6.01 -1.45 2.48
C GLY A 57 5.34 -2.35 1.44
N THR A 58 5.93 -3.51 1.20
CA THR A 58 5.37 -4.56 0.35
C THR A 58 5.44 -5.90 1.06
N TYR A 59 4.56 -6.83 0.69
CA TYR A 59 4.67 -8.22 1.12
C TYR A 59 5.68 -8.97 0.24
N TYR A 60 6.42 -9.92 0.84
CA TYR A 60 7.26 -10.85 0.10
C TYR A 60 6.52 -12.17 -0.06
N GLU A 61 6.27 -12.56 -1.30
CA GLU A 61 5.69 -13.85 -1.63
C GLU A 61 6.82 -14.85 -1.87
N ASP A 62 6.85 -15.93 -1.07
CA ASP A 62 7.87 -16.98 -1.21
C ASP A 62 7.58 -17.79 -2.49
N PRO A 63 8.50 -17.79 -3.49
CA PRO A 63 8.31 -18.56 -4.71
C PRO A 63 8.23 -20.09 -4.49
N ASN A 64 8.56 -20.56 -3.29
CA ASN A 64 8.48 -21.97 -2.88
C ASN A 64 7.48 -22.22 -1.73
N GLY A 65 6.66 -21.23 -1.36
CA GLY A 65 5.59 -21.41 -0.37
C GLY A 65 4.58 -22.46 -0.83
N GLU A 66 3.83 -23.08 0.10
CA GLU A 66 2.71 -23.96 -0.31
C GLU A 66 1.76 -23.12 -1.17
N GLU A 67 1.69 -23.42 -2.47
CA GLU A 67 0.73 -22.85 -3.43
C GLU A 67 -0.68 -23.25 -2.95
N GLY A 68 -1.23 -22.45 -2.06
CA GLY A 68 -2.61 -22.60 -1.62
C GLY A 68 -3.54 -22.06 -2.69
N ASP A 69 -3.80 -22.83 -3.74
CA ASP A 69 -4.99 -22.77 -4.64
C ASP A 69 -5.60 -21.36 -4.88
N ASP A 70 -4.77 -20.35 -5.08
CA ASP A 70 -5.14 -19.04 -5.59
C ASP A 70 -4.27 -18.80 -6.83
N ASP A 71 -4.95 -18.36 -7.87
CA ASP A 71 -4.52 -18.33 -9.26
C ASP A 71 -3.07 -17.88 -9.47
N GLU A 72 -2.44 -18.44 -10.51
CA GLU A 72 -1.21 -17.93 -11.12
C GLU A 72 -1.48 -16.49 -11.60
N ASP A 73 -1.44 -15.53 -10.68
CA ASP A 73 -1.53 -14.10 -10.97
C ASP A 73 -0.27 -13.76 -11.77
N GLU A 74 -0.40 -13.86 -13.09
CA GLU A 74 0.60 -13.36 -14.01
C GLU A 74 0.83 -11.89 -13.65
N VAL A 75 1.97 -11.59 -13.06
CA VAL A 75 2.44 -10.22 -12.83
C VAL A 75 2.37 -9.49 -14.17
N ASP A 76 1.35 -8.66 -14.33
CA ASP A 76 1.16 -7.90 -15.56
C ASP A 76 2.31 -6.88 -15.64
N GLU A 77 3.29 -7.16 -16.50
CA GLU A 77 4.45 -6.29 -16.73
C GLU A 77 4.02 -4.92 -17.28
N ASP A 78 2.79 -4.82 -17.80
CA ASP A 78 2.17 -3.58 -18.28
C ASP A 78 1.26 -2.91 -17.21
N ASP A 79 1.21 -3.43 -15.97
CA ASP A 79 0.41 -2.83 -14.89
C ASP A 79 0.90 -1.42 -14.55
N ASP A 80 0.06 -0.43 -14.88
CA ASP A 80 0.29 0.98 -14.59
C ASP A 80 -0.12 1.40 -13.16
N GLY A 81 -0.46 0.43 -12.30
CA GLY A 81 -0.86 0.65 -10.91
C GLY A 81 -2.27 1.24 -10.79
N VAL A 82 -3.10 1.10 -11.82
CA VAL A 82 -4.48 1.60 -11.87
C VAL A 82 -5.45 0.43 -12.05
N ARG A 83 -6.09 0.02 -10.94
CA ARG A 83 -7.21 -0.93 -10.99
C ARG A 83 -8.41 -0.35 -11.76
N HIS A 84 -8.99 -1.15 -12.67
CA HIS A 84 -10.18 -0.82 -13.48
C HIS A 84 -11.45 -0.66 -12.64
#